data_AF-A0A3D8R3E0-F1
#
_entry.id   AF-A0A3D8R3E0-F1
#
_cell.length_a   1.000
_cell.length_b   1.000
_cell.length_c   1.000
_cell.angle_alpha   90.00
_cell.angle_beta   90.00
_cell.angle_gamma   90.00
#
_symmetry.space_group_name_H-M   'P 1'
#
loop_
_entity.id
_entity.type
_entity.pdbx_description
1 polymer ?
#
loop_
_entity_poly.entity_id
_entity_poly.type
_entity_poly.pdbx_seq_one_letter_code
_entity_poly.pdbx_strand_id
1 'polypeptide(L)'
;MWGVSYWVFPIISALCWLGMLLGLLISWNVDGRPHLASMDATQHIAYISDVGAGHLKPLFIAGSCVTTVFLDLSFLSERLLRHNGRLARNTTMIEKVLSGLSMVFALIGTAGLILLSIFDTLRHHMLHDIFLLLFIVGYVVSAIFICWEYQRLGIHFREHAVLRNSFWIKLVFILIEVVLAIAFATCNFKSLFNAAAVLEWAIAFIFTFYVLSFFVDLIPAVHTKGHRFSNETEMQYEANDHTSAVRQYPAGRNTVDSQRTLTNTEVMVERPKPAMGSNF
;
A
#
# COMPACT_ATOMS: atom_id res chain seq x y z
N MET A 1 10.46 -0.34 27.27
CA MET A 1 9.24 0.14 26.57
C MET A 1 8.59 -1.07 25.93
N TRP A 2 7.33 -1.36 26.27
CA TRP A 2 6.61 -2.56 25.83
C TRP A 2 6.61 -2.61 24.29
N GLY A 3 7.41 -3.51 23.73
CA GLY A 3 7.59 -3.65 22.30
C GLY A 3 6.38 -4.36 21.71
N VAL A 4 5.29 -3.63 21.51
CA VAL A 4 4.16 -4.14 20.72
C VAL A 4 4.72 -4.49 19.35
N SER A 5 4.65 -5.77 19.04
CA SER A 5 5.22 -6.32 17.83
C SER A 5 4.25 -6.03 16.70
N TYR A 6 4.37 -4.85 16.08
CA TYR A 6 3.40 -4.30 15.10
C TYR A 6 2.97 -5.32 14.01
N TRP A 7 3.85 -6.25 13.65
CA TRP A 7 3.58 -7.33 12.71
C TRP A 7 2.47 -8.32 13.14
N VAL A 8 2.10 -8.36 14.42
CA VAL A 8 1.04 -9.23 14.93
C VAL A 8 -0.34 -8.79 14.49
N PHE A 9 -0.53 -7.50 14.21
CA PHE A 9 -1.83 -6.95 13.87
C PHE A 9 -2.46 -7.53 12.61
N PRO A 10 -1.77 -7.57 11.44
CA PRO A 10 -2.35 -8.17 10.24
C PRO A 10 -2.58 -9.69 10.38
N ILE A 11 -1.78 -10.36 11.23
CA ILE A 11 -1.96 -11.80 11.49
C ILE A 11 -3.23 -12.05 12.30
N ILE A 12 -3.45 -11.31 13.38
CA ILE A 12 -4.68 -11.43 14.18
C ILE A 12 -5.89 -11.13 13.29
N SER A 13 -5.82 -10.06 12.50
CA SER A 13 -6.88 -9.71 11.55
C SER A 13 -7.18 -10.85 10.58
N ALA A 14 -6.17 -11.38 9.88
CA ALA A 14 -6.36 -12.44 8.90
C ALA A 14 -6.84 -13.77 9.53
N LEU A 15 -6.31 -14.16 10.69
CA LEU A 15 -6.72 -15.39 11.37
C LEU A 15 -8.14 -15.30 11.91
N CYS A 16 -8.55 -14.15 12.44
CA CYS A 16 -9.93 -13.94 12.88
C CYS A 16 -10.90 -13.96 11.70
N TRP A 17 -10.56 -13.31 10.59
CA TRP A 17 -11.35 -13.34 9.36
C TRP A 17 -11.48 -14.76 8.82
N LEU A 18 -10.35 -15.47 8.64
CA LEU A 18 -10.34 -16.84 8.15
C LEU A 18 -11.10 -17.78 9.07
N GLY A 19 -10.90 -17.67 10.38
CA GLY A 19 -11.58 -18.48 11.38
C GLY A 19 -13.09 -18.27 11.36
N MET A 20 -13.54 -17.01 11.21
CA MET A 20 -14.96 -16.68 11.03
C MET A 20 -15.51 -17.32 9.75
N LEU A 21 -14.85 -17.14 8.60
CA LEU A 21 -15.28 -17.74 7.32
C LEU A 21 -15.36 -19.25 7.38
N LEU A 22 -14.32 -19.90 7.93
CA LEU A 22 -14.31 -21.35 8.11
C LEU A 22 -15.42 -21.80 9.07
N GLY A 23 -15.66 -21.06 10.16
CA GLY A 23 -16.75 -21.36 11.09
C GLY A 23 -18.12 -21.33 10.42
N LEU A 24 -18.41 -20.29 9.63
CA LEU A 24 -19.63 -20.18 8.84
C LEU A 24 -19.75 -21.32 7.81
N LEU A 25 -18.69 -21.55 7.03
CA LEU A 25 -18.70 -22.55 5.96
C LEU A 25 -18.86 -23.97 6.50
N ILE A 26 -18.10 -24.31 7.55
CA ILE A 26 -18.12 -25.64 8.18
C ILE A 26 -19.48 -25.89 8.80
N SER A 27 -20.04 -24.94 9.56
CA SER A 27 -21.37 -25.10 10.15
C SER A 27 -22.43 -25.37 9.09
N TRP A 28 -22.46 -24.58 8.02
CA TRP A 28 -23.44 -24.77 6.96
C TRP A 28 -23.28 -26.12 6.24
N ASN A 29 -22.06 -26.64 6.09
CA ASN A 29 -21.82 -27.97 5.53
C ASN A 29 -22.20 -29.10 6.48
N VAL A 30 -21.91 -28.96 7.78
CA VAL A 30 -22.24 -29.96 8.81
C VAL A 30 -23.75 -30.08 8.99
N ASP A 31 -24.49 -28.98 8.88
CA ASP A 31 -25.95 -28.95 8.93
C ASP A 31 -26.62 -29.54 7.67
N GLY A 32 -25.85 -30.03 6.71
CA GLY A 32 -26.37 -30.65 5.48
C GLY A 32 -26.79 -29.63 4.41
N ARG A 33 -26.24 -28.41 4.44
CA ARG A 33 -26.53 -27.31 3.50
C ARG A 33 -28.01 -26.95 3.44
N PRO A 34 -28.64 -26.60 4.57
CA PRO A 34 -30.04 -26.22 4.60
C PRO A 34 -30.28 -24.98 3.73
N HIS A 35 -31.48 -24.92 3.15
CA HIS A 35 -31.96 -23.70 2.51
C HIS A 35 -32.37 -22.70 3.59
N LEU A 36 -31.64 -21.59 3.70
CA LEU A 36 -31.79 -20.60 4.77
C LEU A 36 -32.90 -19.61 4.42
N ALA A 37 -33.53 -19.02 5.43
CA ALA A 37 -34.65 -18.10 5.25
C ALA A 37 -34.29 -16.80 4.49
N SER A 38 -33.00 -16.44 4.44
CA SER A 38 -32.51 -15.28 3.69
C SER A 38 -32.16 -15.60 2.23
N MET A 39 -32.16 -16.88 1.84
CA MET A 39 -31.84 -17.33 0.49
C MET A 39 -33.03 -17.11 -0.45
N ASP A 40 -32.73 -16.80 -1.72
CA ASP A 40 -33.75 -16.81 -2.77
C ASP A 40 -34.19 -18.25 -3.09
N ALA A 41 -35.43 -18.45 -3.53
CA ALA A 41 -35.99 -19.77 -3.84
C ALA A 41 -35.18 -20.57 -4.88
N THR A 42 -34.45 -19.90 -5.76
CA THR A 42 -33.60 -20.51 -6.80
C THR A 42 -32.14 -20.75 -6.36
N GLN A 43 -31.82 -20.35 -5.14
CA GLN A 43 -30.48 -20.43 -4.58
C GLN A 43 -30.25 -21.77 -3.87
N HIS A 44 -29.13 -22.42 -4.19
CA HIS A 44 -28.70 -23.70 -3.61
C HIS A 44 -27.40 -23.58 -2.82
N ILE A 45 -26.61 -22.55 -3.08
CA ILE A 45 -25.36 -22.24 -2.36
C ILE A 45 -25.61 -20.99 -1.53
N ALA A 46 -25.46 -21.09 -0.20
CA ALA A 46 -25.63 -19.96 0.70
C ALA A 46 -24.51 -18.92 0.52
N TYR A 47 -24.87 -17.64 0.49
CA TYR A 47 -23.92 -16.55 0.66
C TYR A 47 -23.33 -16.60 2.08
N ILE A 48 -22.16 -16.00 2.29
CA ILE A 48 -21.58 -15.78 3.62
C ILE A 48 -22.60 -15.04 4.49
N SER A 49 -23.21 -14.01 3.90
CA SER A 49 -24.22 -13.18 4.57
C SER A 49 -25.49 -13.97 4.96
N ASP A 50 -25.88 -15.01 4.20
CA ASP A 50 -27.01 -15.86 4.56
C ASP A 50 -26.73 -16.68 5.82
N VAL A 51 -25.57 -17.33 5.86
CA VAL A 51 -25.15 -18.11 7.03
C VAL A 51 -24.94 -17.17 8.22
N GLY A 52 -24.35 -16.00 7.96
CA GLY A 52 -24.14 -14.92 8.92
C GLY A 52 -25.43 -14.26 9.43
N ALA A 53 -26.57 -14.40 8.77
CA ALA A 53 -27.87 -13.91 9.23
C ALA A 53 -28.59 -14.88 10.18
N GLY A 54 -28.12 -16.13 10.24
CA GLY A 54 -28.67 -17.20 11.07
C GLY A 54 -28.19 -17.17 12.52
N HIS A 55 -28.05 -18.36 13.11
CA HIS A 55 -27.61 -18.53 14.50
C HIS A 55 -26.16 -18.09 14.73
N LEU A 56 -25.34 -18.03 13.67
CA LEU A 56 -23.93 -17.58 13.71
C LEU A 56 -23.75 -16.07 13.52
N LYS A 57 -24.83 -15.28 13.55
CA LYS A 57 -24.73 -13.82 13.51
C LYS A 57 -23.77 -13.22 14.54
N PRO A 58 -23.74 -13.67 15.82
CA PRO A 58 -22.76 -13.17 16.78
C PRO A 58 -21.32 -13.43 16.37
N LEU A 59 -21.03 -14.59 15.75
CA LEU A 59 -19.70 -14.92 15.22
C LEU A 59 -19.34 -13.98 14.06
N PHE A 60 -20.28 -13.72 13.15
CA PHE A 60 -20.06 -12.83 12.01
C PHE A 60 -19.79 -11.39 12.45
N ILE A 61 -20.54 -10.88 13.42
CA ILE A 61 -20.31 -9.53 13.98
C ILE A 61 -18.97 -9.46 14.71
N ALA A 62 -18.70 -10.38 15.62
CA ALA A 62 -17.47 -10.37 16.41
C ALA A 62 -16.23 -10.52 15.52
N GLY A 63 -16.26 -11.46 14.57
CA GLY A 63 -15.18 -11.68 13.61
C GLY A 63 -14.93 -10.47 12.71
N SER A 64 -15.99 -9.82 12.23
CA SER A 64 -15.89 -8.60 11.43
C SER A 64 -15.28 -7.43 12.21
N CYS A 65 -15.73 -7.20 13.45
CA CYS A 65 -15.18 -6.16 14.33
C CYS A 65 -13.70 -6.39 14.63
N VAL A 66 -13.31 -7.61 15.03
CA VAL A 66 -11.91 -7.91 15.34
C VAL A 66 -11.03 -7.79 14.09
N THR A 67 -11.48 -8.34 12.96
CA THR A 67 -10.75 -8.26 11.69
C THR A 67 -10.44 -6.82 11.30
N THR A 68 -11.48 -5.97 11.26
CA THR A 68 -11.36 -4.59 10.78
C THR A 68 -10.56 -3.70 11.72
N VAL A 69 -10.76 -3.82 13.04
CA VAL A 69 -9.97 -3.06 14.02
C VAL A 69 -8.49 -3.40 13.92
N PHE A 70 -8.13 -4.68 13.81
CA PHE A 70 -6.73 -5.07 13.69
C PHE A 70 -6.13 -4.72 12.30
N LEU A 71 -6.95 -4.71 11.25
CA LEU A 71 -6.53 -4.21 9.93
C LEU A 71 -6.23 -2.70 9.99
N ASP A 72 -7.11 -1.90 10.60
CA ASP A 72 -6.89 -0.47 10.79
C ASP A 72 -5.67 -0.17 11.67
N LEU A 73 -5.43 -0.97 12.71
CA LEU A 73 -4.20 -0.90 13.51
C LEU A 73 -2.96 -1.23 12.67
N SER A 74 -3.07 -2.12 11.67
CA SER A 74 -1.97 -2.43 10.75
C SER A 74 -1.64 -1.22 9.89
N PHE A 75 -2.65 -0.54 9.33
CA PHE A 75 -2.45 0.71 8.59
C PHE A 75 -1.85 1.81 9.47
N LEU A 76 -2.36 1.96 10.69
CA LEU A 76 -1.86 2.97 11.63
C LEU A 76 -0.41 2.70 12.00
N SER A 77 -0.06 1.43 12.19
CA SER A 77 1.30 1.00 12.49
C SER A 77 2.26 1.30 11.35
N GLU A 78 1.89 1.02 10.10
CA GLU A 78 2.69 1.41 8.93
C GLU A 78 2.93 2.92 8.91
N ARG A 79 1.86 3.71 9.09
CA ARG A 79 1.95 5.17 9.08
C ARG A 79 2.86 5.70 10.19
N LEU A 80 2.72 5.20 11.41
CA LEU A 80 3.55 5.61 12.55
C LEU A 80 5.02 5.21 12.35
N LEU A 81 5.28 4.02 11.82
CA LEU A 81 6.64 3.55 11.53
C LEU A 81 7.30 4.36 10.40
N ARG A 82 6.55 4.75 9.37
CA ARG A 82 6.99 5.67 8.31
C ARG A 82 7.27 7.07 8.85
N HIS A 83 6.40 7.59 9.72
CA HIS A 83 6.58 8.90 10.34
C HIS A 83 7.83 8.94 11.24
N ASN A 84 8.09 7.86 12.00
CA ASN A 84 9.22 7.75 12.91
C ASN A 84 10.55 7.39 12.22
N GLY A 85 10.58 7.24 10.89
CA GLY A 85 11.78 6.91 10.11
C GLY A 85 12.29 5.48 10.32
N ARG A 86 11.43 4.57 10.78
CA ARG A 86 11.71 3.11 10.88
C ARG A 86 11.37 2.36 9.59
N LEU A 87 10.52 2.95 8.76
CA LEU A 87 10.22 2.58 7.37
C LEU A 87 10.58 3.75 6.45
N ALA A 88 10.64 3.51 5.14
CA ALA A 88 10.89 4.55 4.14
C ALA A 88 9.92 5.73 4.35
N ARG A 89 10.49 6.90 4.67
CA ARG A 89 9.75 8.09 5.07
C ARG A 89 9.06 8.71 3.86
N ASN A 90 7.84 9.22 4.07
CA ASN A 90 7.14 10.02 3.07
C ASN A 90 7.81 11.40 3.00
N THR A 91 8.60 11.63 1.95
CA THR A 91 9.38 12.86 1.76
C THR A 91 8.51 13.97 1.17
N THR A 92 7.43 13.63 0.49
CA THR A 92 6.63 14.59 -0.28
C THR A 92 5.22 14.79 0.27
N MET A 93 4.61 15.95 -0.03
CA MET A 93 3.24 16.26 0.42
C MET A 93 2.19 15.34 -0.19
N ILE A 94 2.38 14.91 -1.43
CA ILE A 94 1.46 13.99 -2.12
C ILE A 94 1.40 12.62 -1.41
N GLU A 95 2.54 12.07 -0.97
CA GLU A 95 2.55 10.80 -0.21
C GLU A 95 1.80 10.93 1.12
N LYS A 96 1.92 12.08 1.80
CA LYS A 96 1.19 12.33 3.05
C LYS A 96 -0.32 12.40 2.82
N VAL A 97 -0.75 13.03 1.73
CA VAL A 97 -2.18 13.11 1.35
C VAL A 97 -2.70 11.72 0.95
N LEU A 98 -1.97 10.96 0.12
CA LEU A 98 -2.35 9.59 -0.26
C LEU A 98 -2.44 8.66 0.95
N SER A 99 -1.50 8.75 1.89
CA SER A 99 -1.53 8.00 3.15
C SER A 99 -2.71 8.42 4.05
N GLY A 100 -3.04 9.71 4.09
CA GLY A 100 -4.21 10.20 4.81
C GLY A 100 -5.53 9.70 4.19
N LEU A 101 -5.62 9.75 2.87
CA LEU A 101 -6.82 9.37 2.13
C LEU A 101 -7.06 7.86 2.16
N SER A 102 -6.01 7.05 2.01
CA SER A 102 -6.12 5.59 2.19
C SER A 102 -6.65 5.21 3.57
N MET A 103 -6.18 5.88 4.63
CA MET A 103 -6.69 5.65 5.99
C MET A 103 -8.17 6.01 6.13
N VAL A 104 -8.61 7.14 5.56
CA VAL A 104 -10.03 7.55 5.62
C VAL A 104 -10.92 6.53 4.91
N PHE A 105 -10.54 6.10 3.71
CA PHE A 105 -11.30 5.10 2.97
C PHE A 105 -11.28 3.72 3.63
N ALA A 106 -10.18 3.35 4.30
CA ALA A 106 -10.14 2.14 5.13
C ALA A 106 -11.15 2.20 6.28
N LEU A 107 -11.23 3.31 7.01
CA LEU A 107 -12.22 3.51 8.07
C LEU A 107 -13.66 3.47 7.56
N ILE A 108 -13.91 4.01 6.37
CA ILE A 108 -15.21 3.89 5.69
C ILE A 108 -15.51 2.42 5.37
N GLY A 109 -14.53 1.67 4.86
CA GLY A 109 -14.65 0.23 4.62
C GLY A 109 -14.92 -0.57 5.90
N THR A 110 -14.22 -0.25 6.99
CA THR A 110 -14.43 -0.82 8.33
C THR A 110 -15.86 -0.57 8.82
N ALA A 111 -16.35 0.68 8.71
CA ALA A 111 -17.71 1.01 9.07
C ALA A 111 -18.72 0.20 8.22
N GLY A 112 -18.48 0.07 6.91
CA GLY A 112 -19.29 -0.75 6.01
C GLY A 112 -19.35 -2.22 6.48
N LEU A 113 -18.22 -2.84 6.79
CA LEU A 113 -18.17 -4.26 7.19
C LEU A 113 -18.81 -4.51 8.57
N ILE A 114 -18.63 -3.61 9.52
CA ILE A 114 -19.30 -3.72 10.83
C ILE A 114 -20.81 -3.56 10.65
N LEU A 115 -21.25 -2.54 9.92
CA LEU A 115 -22.68 -2.27 9.73
C LEU A 115 -23.37 -3.38 8.93
N LEU A 116 -22.76 -3.93 7.87
CA LEU A 116 -23.35 -5.05 7.12
C LEU A 116 -23.47 -6.32 7.96
N SER A 117 -22.59 -6.51 8.95
CA SER A 117 -22.67 -7.66 9.87
C SER A 117 -23.84 -7.54 10.86
N ILE A 118 -24.23 -6.30 11.20
CA ILE A 118 -25.36 -6.00 12.11
C ILE A 118 -26.68 -5.99 11.33
N PHE A 119 -26.73 -5.26 10.22
CA PHE A 119 -27.85 -5.20 9.30
C PHE A 119 -27.77 -6.38 8.34
N ASP A 120 -28.24 -7.53 8.82
CA ASP A 120 -28.22 -8.79 8.07
C ASP A 120 -29.16 -8.79 6.86
N THR A 121 -28.95 -9.79 5.99
CA THR A 121 -29.81 -10.02 4.83
C THR A 121 -31.24 -10.26 5.29
N LEU A 122 -31.48 -11.20 6.21
CA LEU A 122 -32.84 -11.63 6.59
C LEU A 122 -33.80 -10.51 7.06
N ARG A 123 -33.34 -9.44 7.71
CA ARG A 123 -34.20 -8.36 8.23
C ARG A 123 -34.02 -7.05 7.49
N HIS A 124 -32.85 -6.80 6.92
CA HIS A 124 -32.49 -5.50 6.35
C HIS A 124 -31.71 -5.62 5.02
N HIS A 125 -32.13 -6.51 4.11
CA HIS A 125 -31.50 -6.74 2.79
C HIS A 125 -30.99 -5.46 2.10
N MET A 126 -31.81 -4.41 1.97
CA MET A 126 -31.38 -3.16 1.31
C MET A 126 -30.21 -2.45 2.03
N LEU A 127 -30.24 -2.42 3.37
CA LEU A 127 -29.15 -1.82 4.14
C LEU A 127 -27.89 -2.68 4.05
N HIS A 128 -28.04 -4.00 4.09
CA HIS A 128 -26.95 -4.95 3.92
C HIS A 128 -26.21 -4.70 2.60
N ASP A 129 -26.92 -4.60 1.49
CA ASP A 129 -26.32 -4.39 0.16
C ASP A 129 -25.61 -3.04 0.04
N ILE A 130 -26.18 -1.97 0.64
CA ILE A 130 -25.55 -0.65 0.67
C ILE A 130 -24.24 -0.70 1.48
N PHE A 131 -24.23 -1.36 2.64
CA PHE A 131 -23.04 -1.47 3.47
C PHE A 131 -22.00 -2.43 2.88
N LEU A 132 -22.42 -3.46 2.13
CA LEU A 132 -21.55 -4.31 1.34
C LEU A 132 -20.84 -3.51 0.24
N LEU A 133 -21.56 -2.65 -0.48
CA LEU A 133 -20.97 -1.75 -1.45
C LEU A 133 -19.98 -0.77 -0.78
N LEU A 134 -20.36 -0.21 0.37
CA LEU A 134 -19.51 0.71 1.14
C LEU A 134 -18.21 0.03 1.59
N PHE A 135 -18.29 -1.22 2.05
CA PHE A 135 -17.15 -2.06 2.41
C PHE A 135 -16.21 -2.28 1.21
N ILE A 136 -16.73 -2.78 0.09
CA ILE A 136 -15.94 -3.09 -1.11
C ILE A 136 -15.27 -1.83 -1.65
N VAL A 137 -16.04 -0.76 -1.88
CA VAL A 137 -15.52 0.49 -2.44
C VAL A 137 -14.52 1.14 -1.49
N GLY A 138 -14.82 1.15 -0.17
CA GLY A 138 -13.93 1.70 0.85
C GLY A 138 -12.55 1.05 0.82
N TYR A 139 -12.49 -0.28 0.91
CA TYR A 139 -11.19 -0.97 0.91
C TYR A 139 -10.49 -0.94 -0.44
N VAL A 140 -11.20 -1.05 -1.57
CA VAL A 140 -10.57 -0.97 -2.90
C VAL A 140 -9.96 0.41 -3.14
N VAL A 141 -10.68 1.49 -2.83
CA VAL A 141 -10.17 2.85 -2.99
C VAL A 141 -8.99 3.09 -2.04
N SER A 142 -9.08 2.61 -0.80
CA SER A 142 -7.96 2.64 0.14
C SER A 142 -6.72 1.95 -0.43
N ALA A 143 -6.89 0.74 -0.97
CA ALA A 143 -5.83 -0.08 -1.53
C ALA A 143 -5.18 0.56 -2.77
N ILE A 144 -5.96 1.23 -3.63
CA ILE A 144 -5.45 2.02 -4.76
C ILE A 144 -4.53 3.14 -4.26
N PHE A 145 -4.93 3.89 -3.23
CA PHE A 145 -4.09 4.95 -2.67
C PHE A 145 -2.82 4.40 -2.00
N ILE A 146 -2.91 3.26 -1.33
CA ILE A 146 -1.74 2.54 -0.80
C ILE A 146 -0.80 2.18 -1.96
N CYS A 147 -1.28 1.50 -3.00
CA CYS A 147 -0.46 1.13 -4.14
C CYS A 147 0.19 2.34 -4.82
N TRP A 148 -0.54 3.45 -4.95
CA TRP A 148 0.02 4.69 -5.50
C TRP A 148 1.14 5.27 -4.61
N GLU A 149 0.93 5.30 -3.29
CA GLU A 149 1.96 5.69 -2.33
C GLU A 149 3.22 4.81 -2.47
N TYR A 150 3.05 3.48 -2.52
CA TYR A 150 4.15 2.53 -2.65
C TYR A 150 4.88 2.63 -4.00
N GLN A 151 4.16 2.85 -5.10
CA GLN A 151 4.78 3.07 -6.41
C GLN A 151 5.68 4.30 -6.38
N ARG A 152 5.22 5.39 -5.77
CA ARG A 152 5.97 6.65 -5.70
C ARG A 152 7.19 6.55 -4.79
N LEU A 153 7.06 5.85 -3.66
CA LEU A 153 8.18 5.52 -2.79
C LEU A 153 9.19 4.58 -3.46
N GLY A 154 8.71 3.59 -4.21
CA GLY A 154 9.55 2.61 -4.92
C GLY A 154 10.43 3.22 -6.01
N ILE A 155 10.01 4.36 -6.58
CA ILE A 155 10.83 5.15 -7.52
C ILE A 155 12.02 5.79 -6.79
N HIS A 156 11.82 6.28 -5.56
CA HIS A 156 12.86 6.97 -4.79
C HIS A 156 13.81 6.00 -4.08
N PHE A 157 13.32 4.85 -3.60
CA PHE A 157 14.09 3.85 -2.86
C PHE A 157 14.31 2.57 -3.69
N ARG A 158 14.91 2.73 -4.89
CA ARG A 158 15.18 1.64 -5.85
C ARG A 158 16.06 0.50 -5.29
N GLU A 159 16.73 0.68 -4.17
CA GLU A 159 17.66 -0.32 -3.63
C GLU A 159 16.99 -1.37 -2.72
N HIS A 160 15.75 -1.16 -2.26
CA HIS A 160 15.08 -2.10 -1.37
C HIS A 160 14.07 -3.01 -2.08
N ALA A 161 14.50 -4.23 -2.41
CA ALA A 161 13.67 -5.25 -3.06
C ALA A 161 12.41 -5.63 -2.25
N VAL A 162 12.47 -5.53 -0.92
CA VAL A 162 11.34 -5.86 -0.03
C VAL A 162 10.13 -4.95 -0.29
N LEU A 163 10.34 -3.64 -0.48
CA LEU A 163 9.25 -2.69 -0.75
C LEU A 163 8.59 -2.97 -2.11
N ARG A 164 9.37 -3.36 -3.12
CA ARG A 164 8.83 -3.73 -4.44
C ARG A 164 8.01 -5.02 -4.38
N ASN A 165 8.49 -6.01 -3.64
CA ASN A 165 7.80 -7.29 -3.51
C ASN A 165 6.44 -7.09 -2.82
N SER A 166 6.39 -6.35 -1.70
CA SER A 166 5.12 -6.01 -1.06
C SER A 166 4.14 -5.29 -1.99
N PHE A 167 4.63 -4.31 -2.77
CA PHE A 167 3.82 -3.59 -3.74
C PHE A 167 3.19 -4.54 -4.76
N TRP A 168 3.98 -5.40 -5.40
CA TRP A 168 3.48 -6.32 -6.41
C TRP A 168 2.52 -7.36 -5.84
N ILE A 169 2.79 -7.89 -4.63
CA ILE A 169 1.88 -8.81 -3.95
C ILE A 169 0.52 -8.16 -3.73
N LYS A 170 0.48 -6.94 -3.16
CA LYS A 170 -0.77 -6.20 -2.93
C LYS A 170 -1.49 -5.86 -4.23
N LEU A 171 -0.75 -5.38 -5.25
CA LEU A 171 -1.33 -5.04 -6.54
C LEU A 171 -2.01 -6.24 -7.19
N VAL A 172 -1.38 -7.42 -7.15
CA VAL A 172 -1.97 -8.66 -7.69
C VAL A 172 -3.26 -9.00 -6.95
N PHE A 173 -3.27 -8.95 -5.61
CA PHE A 173 -4.49 -9.22 -4.84
C PHE A 173 -5.62 -8.23 -5.18
N ILE A 174 -5.33 -6.92 -5.21
CA ILE A 174 -6.34 -5.90 -5.53
C ILE A 174 -6.91 -6.10 -6.94
N LEU A 175 -6.07 -6.40 -7.93
CA LEU A 175 -6.53 -6.63 -9.29
C LEU A 175 -7.44 -7.86 -9.38
N ILE A 176 -7.06 -8.96 -8.71
CA ILE A 176 -7.88 -10.18 -8.64
C ILE A 176 -9.20 -9.89 -7.94
N GLU A 177 -9.18 -9.21 -6.79
CA GLU A 177 -10.38 -8.88 -6.01
C GLU A 177 -11.33 -7.97 -6.79
N VAL A 178 -10.83 -6.95 -7.49
CA VAL A 178 -11.66 -6.06 -8.32
C VAL A 178 -12.33 -6.84 -9.44
N VAL A 179 -11.59 -7.71 -10.14
CA VAL A 179 -12.16 -8.55 -11.21
C VAL A 179 -13.25 -9.47 -10.65
N LEU A 180 -12.98 -10.13 -9.53
CA LEU A 180 -13.97 -11.00 -8.88
C LEU A 180 -15.17 -10.23 -8.35
N ALA A 181 -14.99 -9.03 -7.78
CA ALA A 181 -16.06 -8.18 -7.30
C ALA A 181 -16.99 -7.71 -8.44
N ILE A 182 -16.43 -7.36 -9.60
CA ILE A 182 -17.22 -7.04 -10.81
C ILE A 182 -18.01 -8.27 -11.27
N ALA A 183 -17.38 -9.45 -11.27
CA ALA A 183 -18.06 -10.70 -11.63
C ALA A 183 -19.20 -11.02 -10.63
N PHE A 184 -18.95 -10.86 -9.34
CA PHE A 184 -19.92 -11.03 -8.26
C PHE A 184 -21.13 -10.11 -8.46
N ALA A 185 -20.88 -8.81 -8.63
CA ALA A 185 -21.94 -7.82 -8.87
C ALA A 185 -22.75 -8.17 -10.12
N THR A 186 -22.08 -8.53 -11.22
CA THR A 186 -22.73 -8.91 -12.48
C THR A 186 -23.61 -10.15 -12.33
N CYS A 187 -23.12 -11.18 -11.63
CA CYS A 187 -23.91 -12.38 -11.34
C CYS A 187 -25.12 -12.06 -10.47
N ASN A 188 -24.96 -11.18 -9.46
CA ASN A 188 -26.05 -10.78 -8.59
C ASN A 188 -27.15 -10.00 -9.34
N PHE A 189 -26.76 -9.03 -10.20
CA PHE A 189 -27.71 -8.31 -11.06
C PHE A 189 -28.44 -9.18 -12.08
N LYS A 190 -27.85 -10.32 -12.47
CA LYS A 190 -28.46 -11.30 -13.37
C LYS A 190 -29.22 -12.41 -12.63
N SER A 191 -29.36 -12.32 -11.32
CA SER A 191 -29.98 -13.35 -10.47
C SER A 191 -29.32 -14.73 -10.59
N LEU A 192 -28.03 -14.77 -10.91
CA LEU A 192 -27.22 -15.99 -10.96
C LEU A 192 -26.67 -16.28 -9.55
N PHE A 193 -27.58 -16.50 -8.58
CA PHE A 193 -27.27 -16.48 -7.15
C PHE A 193 -26.22 -17.52 -6.73
N ASN A 194 -26.28 -18.73 -7.29
CA ASN A 194 -25.29 -19.77 -6.97
C ASN A 194 -23.87 -19.38 -7.40
N ALA A 195 -23.72 -18.78 -8.58
CA ALA A 195 -22.42 -18.31 -9.07
C ALA A 195 -21.93 -17.12 -8.23
N ALA A 196 -22.82 -16.18 -7.93
CA ALA A 196 -22.50 -15.05 -7.06
C ALA A 196 -22.10 -15.51 -5.65
N ALA A 197 -22.76 -16.50 -5.05
CA ALA A 197 -22.39 -17.04 -3.74
C ALA A 197 -20.98 -17.64 -3.76
N VAL A 198 -20.65 -18.43 -4.79
CA VAL A 198 -19.27 -18.96 -4.96
C VAL A 198 -18.24 -17.84 -5.08
N LEU A 199 -18.57 -16.79 -5.84
CA LEU A 199 -17.69 -15.63 -6.00
C LEU A 199 -17.51 -14.86 -4.69
N GLU A 200 -18.56 -14.68 -3.89
CA GLU A 200 -18.48 -14.03 -2.57
C GLU A 200 -17.52 -14.80 -1.64
N TRP A 201 -17.67 -16.12 -1.54
CA TRP A 201 -16.75 -16.98 -0.78
C TRP A 201 -15.31 -16.86 -1.29
N ALA A 202 -15.10 -16.89 -2.61
CA ALA A 202 -13.78 -16.76 -3.21
C ALA A 202 -13.14 -15.40 -2.88
N ILE A 203 -13.88 -14.30 -3.04
CA ILE A 203 -13.44 -12.95 -2.69
C ILE A 203 -13.03 -12.90 -1.21
N ALA A 204 -13.89 -13.40 -0.32
CA ALA A 204 -13.63 -13.36 1.12
C ALA A 204 -12.38 -14.17 1.52
N PHE A 205 -12.16 -15.35 0.92
CA PHE A 205 -10.93 -16.11 1.17
C PHE A 205 -9.70 -15.41 0.60
N ILE A 206 -9.77 -14.81 -0.59
CA ILE A 206 -8.66 -14.05 -1.18
C ILE A 206 -8.33 -12.82 -0.33
N PHE A 207 -9.34 -12.13 0.19
CA PHE A 207 -9.17 -11.00 1.11
C PHE A 207 -8.34 -11.37 2.35
N THR A 208 -8.43 -12.62 2.82
CA THR A 208 -7.56 -13.13 3.89
C THR A 208 -6.08 -12.94 3.55
N PHE A 209 -5.68 -13.33 2.33
CA PHE A 209 -4.30 -13.25 1.87
C PHE A 209 -3.87 -11.82 1.58
N TYR A 210 -4.80 -10.98 1.10
CA TYR A 210 -4.58 -9.54 1.00
C TYR A 210 -4.26 -8.92 2.37
N VAL A 211 -5.07 -9.19 3.40
CA VAL A 211 -4.80 -8.74 4.79
C VAL A 211 -3.47 -9.27 5.29
N LEU A 212 -3.18 -10.56 5.06
CA LEU A 212 -1.90 -11.18 5.44
C LEU A 212 -0.71 -10.53 4.75
N SER A 213 -0.86 -9.96 3.55
CA SER A 213 0.24 -9.31 2.83
C SER A 213 0.84 -8.12 3.59
N PHE A 214 0.05 -7.44 4.44
CA PHE A 214 0.52 -6.34 5.31
C PHE A 214 1.54 -6.79 6.37
N PHE A 215 1.59 -8.08 6.67
CA PHE A 215 2.66 -8.63 7.51
C PHE A 215 4.04 -8.36 6.88
N VAL A 216 4.16 -8.49 5.55
CA VAL A 216 5.43 -8.34 4.82
C VAL A 216 6.01 -6.93 4.99
N ASP A 217 5.16 -5.91 5.08
CA ASP A 217 5.58 -4.51 5.26
C ASP A 217 6.05 -4.18 6.67
N LEU A 218 5.61 -4.95 7.66
CA LEU A 218 5.93 -4.74 9.06
C LEU A 218 7.15 -5.58 9.52
N ILE A 219 7.59 -6.59 8.75
CA ILE A 219 8.80 -7.39 9.02
C ILE A 219 10.07 -6.53 9.12
N PRO A 220 10.36 -5.59 8.19
CA PRO A 220 11.60 -4.81 8.25
C PRO A 220 11.71 -4.00 9.55
N ALA A 221 10.59 -3.51 10.07
CA ALA A 221 10.56 -2.72 11.31
C ALA A 221 11.00 -3.51 12.56
N VAL A 222 10.95 -4.85 12.52
CA VAL A 222 11.46 -5.71 13.61
C VAL A 222 12.98 -5.78 13.61
N HIS A 223 13.59 -5.75 12.42
CA HIS A 223 15.03 -5.89 12.23
C HIS A 223 15.79 -4.58 12.47
N THR A 224 15.14 -3.41 12.35
CA THR A 224 15.74 -2.09 12.63
C THR A 224 15.71 -1.67 14.11
N LYS A 225 15.73 -2.62 15.07
CA LYS A 225 15.93 -2.30 16.50
C LYS A 225 17.35 -1.76 16.73
N GLY A 226 17.58 -0.48 16.44
CA GLY A 226 18.84 0.22 16.71
C GLY A 226 19.34 1.13 15.60
N HIS A 227 18.95 0.89 14.33
CA HIS A 227 19.32 1.74 13.20
C HIS A 227 18.09 2.52 12.71
N ARG A 228 18.17 3.85 12.67
CA ARG A 228 17.20 4.66 11.92
C ARG A 228 17.46 4.41 10.44
N PHE A 229 16.42 4.06 9.69
CA PHE A 229 16.48 3.94 8.22
C PHE A 229 16.80 5.29 7.54
N SER A 230 16.77 6.39 8.32
CA SER A 230 16.87 7.80 7.91
C SER A 230 18.29 8.30 7.68
N ASN A 231 19.27 7.97 8.53
CA ASN A 231 20.48 8.81 8.59
C ASN A 231 21.46 8.59 7.43
N GLU A 232 21.71 7.36 7.00
CA GLU A 232 22.66 7.09 5.89
C GLU A 232 22.05 7.45 4.53
N THR A 233 20.75 7.18 4.35
CA THR A 233 20.03 7.41 3.10
C THR A 233 19.65 8.88 2.88
N GLU A 234 19.27 9.63 3.93
CA GLU A 234 19.11 11.10 3.82
C GLU A 234 20.45 11.79 3.56
N MET A 235 21.56 11.37 4.20
CA MET A 235 22.88 11.94 3.91
C MET A 235 23.35 11.62 2.50
N GLN A 236 23.13 10.40 1.99
CA GLN A 236 23.42 10.07 0.58
C GLN A 236 22.51 10.83 -0.40
N TYR A 237 21.25 11.08 -0.04
CA TYR A 237 20.31 11.83 -0.87
C TYR A 237 20.62 13.33 -0.87
N GLU A 238 20.84 13.95 0.30
CA GLU A 238 21.29 15.34 0.43
C GLU A 238 22.63 15.53 -0.29
N ALA A 239 23.56 14.57 -0.18
CA ALA A 239 24.82 14.60 -0.91
C ALA A 239 24.61 14.48 -2.43
N ASN A 240 23.74 13.59 -2.90
CA ASN A 240 23.45 13.45 -4.33
C ASN A 240 22.64 14.62 -4.90
N ASP A 241 21.73 15.22 -4.13
CA ASP A 241 20.95 16.40 -4.52
C ASP A 241 21.84 17.65 -4.54
N HIS A 242 22.73 17.83 -3.54
CA HIS A 242 23.79 18.84 -3.61
C HIS A 242 24.70 18.63 -4.82
N THR A 243 25.11 17.39 -5.11
CA THR A 243 25.96 17.08 -6.27
C THR A 243 25.23 17.34 -7.59
N SER A 244 23.92 17.10 -7.63
CA SER A 244 23.06 17.35 -8.81
C SER A 244 22.80 18.84 -9.02
N ALA A 245 22.53 19.59 -7.96
CA ALA A 245 22.40 21.05 -7.98
C ALA A 245 23.72 21.73 -8.36
N VAL A 246 24.86 21.23 -7.85
CA VAL A 246 26.22 21.69 -8.24
C VAL A 246 26.56 21.33 -9.69
N ARG A 247 26.01 20.23 -10.24
CA ARG A 247 26.14 19.92 -11.68
C ARG A 247 25.25 20.77 -12.57
N GLN A 248 24.13 21.29 -12.05
CA GLN A 248 23.16 22.06 -12.83
C GLN A 248 23.47 23.56 -12.90
N TYR A 249 24.27 24.09 -11.97
CA TYR A 249 24.98 25.34 -12.15
C TYR A 249 26.40 25.04 -12.62
N PRO A 250 26.78 25.30 -13.88
CA PRO A 250 28.18 25.21 -14.25
C PRO A 250 28.91 26.22 -13.37
N ALA A 251 29.69 25.73 -12.41
CA ALA A 251 30.68 26.53 -11.70
C ALA A 251 31.42 27.33 -12.77
N GLY A 252 31.27 28.65 -12.71
CA GLY A 252 31.81 29.56 -13.69
C GLY A 252 33.24 29.18 -13.98
N ARG A 253 33.56 29.03 -15.27
CA ARG A 253 34.94 28.93 -15.75
C ARG A 253 35.75 29.99 -14.99
N ASN A 254 36.67 29.54 -14.15
CA ASN A 254 37.73 30.40 -13.63
C ASN A 254 38.54 30.87 -14.84
N THR A 255 38.27 32.08 -15.32
CA THR A 255 38.93 32.72 -16.47
C THR A 255 40.34 33.23 -16.14
N VAL A 256 40.97 32.76 -15.05
CA VAL A 256 42.28 33.24 -14.62
C VAL A 256 43.41 32.69 -15.51
N ASP A 257 43.18 31.62 -16.27
CA ASP A 257 44.24 30.99 -17.09
C ASP A 257 44.32 31.51 -18.55
N SER A 258 43.32 32.26 -19.01
CA SER A 258 43.32 32.78 -20.41
C SER A 258 44.12 34.06 -20.59
N GLN A 259 44.60 34.68 -19.51
CA GLN A 259 45.36 35.93 -19.56
C GLN A 259 46.88 35.74 -19.51
N ARG A 260 47.35 34.50 -19.31
CA ARG A 260 48.79 34.19 -19.27
C ARG A 260 49.37 33.74 -20.62
N THR A 261 48.51 33.36 -21.57
CA THR A 261 48.95 32.83 -22.88
C THR A 261 48.97 33.89 -23.98
N LEU A 262 48.40 35.08 -23.75
CA LEU A 262 48.39 36.17 -24.74
C LEU A 262 49.51 37.21 -24.54
N THR A 263 50.23 37.20 -23.41
CA THR A 263 51.37 38.12 -23.16
C THR A 263 52.72 37.59 -23.66
N ASN A 264 52.80 36.35 -24.15
CA ASN A 264 54.05 35.74 -24.58
C ASN A 264 54.24 35.64 -26.10
N THR A 265 53.35 36.23 -26.90
CA THR A 265 53.41 36.18 -28.38
C THR A 265 53.47 37.57 -29.03
N GLU A 266 53.90 38.60 -28.30
CA GLU A 266 54.11 39.96 -28.84
C GLU A 266 55.50 40.54 -28.52
N VAL A 267 56.52 39.68 -28.33
CA VAL A 267 57.92 40.13 -28.31
C VAL A 267 58.73 39.33 -29.31
N MET A 268 58.42 39.51 -30.59
CA MET A 268 59.32 39.12 -31.68
C MET A 268 59.24 40.12 -32.83
N VAL A 269 59.48 41.40 -32.55
CA VAL A 269 59.78 42.40 -33.60
C VAL A 269 60.90 43.34 -33.14
N GLU A 270 61.91 43.44 -34.01
CA GLU A 270 63.00 44.42 -34.09
C GLU A 270 64.14 44.42 -33.06
N ARG A 271 65.27 43.82 -33.46
CA ARG A 271 66.60 44.33 -33.08
C ARG A 271 67.13 45.25 -34.19
N PRO A 272 67.59 46.47 -33.89
CA PRO A 272 68.30 47.30 -34.85
C PRO A 272 69.75 46.83 -35.04
N LYS A 273 70.25 46.92 -36.28
CA LYS A 273 71.66 46.72 -36.65
C LYS A 273 72.54 47.83 -36.06
N PRO A 274 73.71 47.52 -35.45
CA PRO A 274 74.75 48.51 -35.27
C PRO A 274 75.69 48.55 -36.48
N ALA A 275 76.00 49.77 -36.93
CA ALA A 275 76.97 50.05 -37.98
C ALA A 275 78.42 50.01 -37.45
N MET A 276 79.29 49.44 -38.28
CA MET A 276 80.75 49.60 -38.45
C MET A 276 81.61 50.18 -37.31
N GLY A 277 82.62 49.39 -36.94
CA GLY A 277 83.88 49.85 -36.35
C GLY A 277 85.04 49.07 -36.96
N SER A 278 85.91 49.78 -37.67
CA SER A 278 87.20 49.36 -38.20
C SER A 278 88.17 48.90 -37.11
N ASN A 279 89.06 47.93 -37.43
CA ASN A 279 90.52 48.09 -37.33
C ASN A 279 91.26 46.73 -37.34
N PHE A 280 92.25 46.68 -38.24
CA PHE A 280 93.38 45.75 -38.41
C PHE A 280 93.11 44.32 -38.89
#